data_AF-A0A4Q4KN83-F1
#
_entry.id   AF-A0A4Q4KN83-F1
#
_cell.length_a   1.000
_cell.length_b   1.000
_cell.length_c   1.000
_cell.angle_alpha   90.00
_cell.angle_beta   90.00
_cell.angle_gamma   90.00
#
_symmetry.space_group_name_H-M   'P 1'
#
loop_
_entity.id
_entity.type
_entity.pdbx_description
1 polymer ?
#
loop_
_entity_poly.entity_id
_entity_poly.type
_entity_poly.pdbx_seq_one_letter_code
_entity_poly.pdbx_strand_id
1 'polypeptide(L)'
;MDYSNETYVENYTSISTTKRPKLLSFLLLLSSIFILSTLTAVTQRLIDGPMTEVQLEQEMSKLYGNTQVLVNQGASNEFMQETQLIVENSRYINNEIFYLSNVSLVATLGIGLISVFLMFFGFKIGLCFYLIYSMLPIISTYLITPSGLILETPIFIIAFTSAVLFFLYTIGFNKLDENKKKAKS
;
A
#
# COMPACT_ATOMS: atom_id res chain seq x y z
N MET A 1 40.82 -54.05 8.65
CA MET A 1 40.44 -52.71 8.13
C MET A 1 38.99 -52.83 7.72
N ASP A 2 38.11 -52.46 8.65
CA ASP A 2 36.66 -52.55 8.50
C ASP A 2 36.17 -51.12 8.25
N TYR A 3 35.66 -50.86 7.05
CA TYR A 3 35.14 -49.55 6.66
C TYR A 3 33.62 -49.56 6.84
N SER A 4 33.18 -49.32 8.06
CA SER A 4 31.77 -49.01 8.35
C SER A 4 31.47 -47.58 7.88
N ASN A 5 31.01 -47.46 6.63
CA ASN A 5 30.38 -46.25 6.12
C ASN A 5 29.03 -46.07 6.79
N GLU A 6 29.00 -45.34 7.91
CA GLU A 6 27.76 -44.82 8.47
C GLU A 6 27.26 -43.68 7.56
N THR A 7 26.38 -44.04 6.63
CA THR A 7 25.57 -43.09 5.87
C THR A 7 24.65 -42.37 6.87
N TYR A 8 25.04 -41.15 7.25
CA TYR A 8 24.15 -40.19 7.88
C TYR A 8 23.03 -39.86 6.90
N VAL A 9 21.90 -40.54 7.02
CA VAL A 9 20.67 -40.15 6.34
C VAL A 9 20.20 -38.85 7.02
N GLU A 10 20.55 -37.72 6.42
CA GLU A 10 19.99 -36.42 6.80
C GLU A 10 18.47 -36.52 6.75
N ASN A 11 17.86 -36.46 7.92
CA ASN A 11 16.42 -36.46 8.10
C ASN A 11 15.91 -35.12 7.55
N TYR A 12 15.41 -35.12 6.31
CA TYR A 12 14.82 -33.94 5.69
C TYR A 12 13.59 -33.54 6.48
N THR A 13 13.81 -32.63 7.43
CA THR A 13 12.90 -31.61 7.95
C THR A 13 11.43 -31.93 7.71
N SER A 14 10.79 -32.47 8.76
CA SER A 14 9.36 -32.29 8.94
C SER A 14 9.05 -30.81 8.66
N ILE A 15 8.24 -30.56 7.63
CA ILE A 15 7.64 -29.24 7.42
C ILE A 15 6.76 -29.05 8.66
N SER A 16 7.32 -28.47 9.71
CA SER A 16 6.58 -28.17 10.93
C SER A 16 5.46 -27.25 10.48
N THR A 17 4.23 -27.76 10.43
CA THR A 17 3.03 -27.01 10.12
C THR A 17 2.68 -26.16 11.34
N THR A 18 3.60 -25.27 11.72
CA THR A 18 3.38 -24.31 12.79
C THR A 18 2.19 -23.46 12.37
N LYS A 19 1.08 -23.64 13.07
CA LYS A 19 -0.18 -22.95 12.80
C LYS A 19 0.07 -21.44 12.80
N ARG A 20 -0.18 -20.81 11.66
CA ARG A 20 0.01 -19.36 11.51
C ARG A 20 -0.96 -18.62 12.43
N PRO A 21 -0.52 -17.52 13.09
CA PRO A 21 -1.41 -16.69 13.86
C PRO A 21 -2.54 -16.14 12.98
N LYS A 22 -3.79 -16.27 13.44
CA LYS A 22 -4.98 -15.79 12.70
C LYS A 22 -4.87 -14.32 12.29
N LEU A 23 -4.29 -13.49 13.17
CA LEU A 23 -4.04 -12.06 12.92
C LEU A 23 -3.17 -11.85 11.67
N LEU A 24 -2.05 -12.58 11.57
CA LEU A 24 -1.14 -12.45 10.43
C LEU A 24 -1.82 -12.87 9.13
N SER A 25 -2.57 -13.98 9.15
CA SER A 25 -3.34 -14.43 7.99
C SER A 25 -4.39 -13.41 7.55
N PHE A 26 -5.10 -12.79 8.49
CA PHE A 26 -6.11 -11.76 8.20
C PHE A 26 -5.47 -10.51 7.58
N LEU A 27 -4.38 -10.01 8.15
CA LEU A 27 -3.66 -8.84 7.62
C LEU A 27 -3.12 -9.10 6.21
N LEU A 28 -2.55 -10.28 5.97
CA LEU A 28 -2.06 -10.65 4.65
C LEU A 28 -3.18 -10.70 3.62
N LEU A 29 -4.32 -11.32 3.96
CA LEU A 29 -5.47 -11.36 3.07
C LEU A 29 -6.00 -9.95 2.76
N LEU A 30 -6.13 -9.10 3.78
CA LEU A 30 -6.62 -7.73 3.62
C LEU A 30 -5.68 -6.90 2.72
N SER A 31 -4.37 -6.97 2.96
CA SER A 31 -3.38 -6.28 2.13
C SER A 31 -3.32 -6.83 0.72
N SER A 32 -3.43 -8.15 0.52
CA SER A 32 -3.50 -8.74 -0.82
C SER A 32 -4.70 -8.22 -1.61
N ILE A 33 -5.89 -8.19 -1.00
CA ILE A 33 -7.09 -7.67 -1.66
C ILE A 33 -6.90 -6.20 -2.02
N PHE A 34 -6.44 -5.39 -1.07
CA PHE A 34 -6.22 -3.96 -1.30
C PHE A 34 -5.22 -3.69 -2.44
N ILE A 35 -4.08 -4.38 -2.43
CA ILE A 35 -3.04 -4.20 -3.45
C ILE A 35 -3.54 -4.64 -4.82
N LEU A 36 -4.19 -5.81 -4.92
CA LEU A 36 -4.72 -6.32 -6.18
C LEU A 36 -5.83 -5.42 -6.75
N SER A 37 -6.76 -4.97 -5.91
CA SER A 37 -7.81 -4.03 -6.33
C SER A 37 -7.22 -2.71 -6.84
N THR A 38 -6.22 -2.18 -6.13
CA THR A 38 -5.56 -0.93 -6.54
C THR A 38 -4.76 -1.12 -7.83
N LEU A 39 -4.07 -2.25 -7.99
CA LEU A 39 -3.31 -2.56 -9.18
C LEU A 39 -4.22 -2.69 -10.40
N THR A 40 -5.37 -3.36 -10.27
CA THR A 40 -6.38 -3.42 -11.34
C THR A 40 -6.89 -2.03 -11.70
N ALA A 41 -7.23 -1.20 -10.71
CA ALA A 41 -7.72 0.15 -10.95
C ALA A 41 -6.67 1.02 -11.67
N VAL A 42 -5.40 0.96 -11.25
CA VAL A 42 -4.34 1.77 -11.86
C VAL A 42 -3.98 1.27 -13.26
N THR A 43 -4.02 -0.05 -13.48
CA THR A 43 -3.78 -0.65 -14.80
C THR A 43 -4.88 -0.24 -15.77
N GLN A 44 -6.14 -0.28 -15.32
CA GLN A 44 -7.27 0.21 -16.12
C GLN A 44 -7.10 1.69 -16.48
N ARG A 45 -6.71 2.55 -15.52
CA ARG A 45 -6.43 3.97 -15.79
C ARG A 45 -5.30 4.15 -16.81
N LEU A 46 -4.23 3.36 -16.73
CA LEU A 46 -3.14 3.42 -17.71
C LEU A 46 -3.59 3.00 -19.11
N ILE A 47 -4.54 2.08 -19.22
CA ILE A 47 -5.14 1.66 -20.49
C ILE A 47 -6.07 2.75 -21.03
N ASP A 48 -6.91 3.32 -20.18
CA ASP A 48 -7.88 4.36 -20.54
C ASP A 48 -7.19 5.69 -20.89
N GLY A 49 -6.03 5.95 -20.31
CA GLY A 49 -5.27 7.18 -20.48
C GLY A 49 -5.77 8.34 -19.59
N PRO A 50 -5.20 9.54 -19.77
CA PRO A 50 -5.65 10.72 -19.05
C PRO A 50 -7.06 11.12 -19.47
N MET A 51 -7.81 11.71 -18.55
CA MET A 51 -9.13 12.25 -18.84
C MET A 51 -9.03 13.38 -19.86
N THR A 52 -10.02 13.44 -20.75
CA THR A 52 -10.19 14.60 -21.64
C THR A 52 -10.58 15.84 -20.84
N GLU A 53 -10.31 17.03 -21.39
CA GLU A 53 -10.64 18.30 -20.73
C GLU A 53 -12.12 18.39 -20.34
N VAL A 54 -13.02 17.92 -21.20
CA VAL A 54 -14.47 17.88 -20.94
C VAL A 54 -14.81 16.95 -19.76
N GLN A 55 -14.20 15.77 -19.70
CA GLN A 55 -14.43 14.82 -18.60
C GLN A 55 -13.90 15.40 -17.28
N LEU A 56 -12.72 15.99 -17.32
CA LEU A 56 -12.09 16.62 -16.17
C LEU A 56 -12.95 17.79 -15.67
N GLU A 57 -13.42 18.67 -16.54
CA GLU A 57 -14.29 19.79 -16.17
C GLU A 57 -15.62 19.32 -15.56
N GLN A 58 -16.21 18.24 -16.11
CA GLN A 58 -17.42 17.64 -15.54
C GLN A 58 -17.19 17.08 -14.14
N GLU A 59 -16.06 16.41 -13.89
CA GLU A 59 -15.73 15.90 -12.56
C GLU A 59 -15.46 17.04 -11.56
N MET A 60 -14.70 18.06 -11.97
CA MET A 60 -14.41 19.20 -11.11
C MET A 60 -15.67 20.01 -10.78
N SER A 61 -16.58 20.18 -11.75
CA SER A 61 -17.85 20.85 -11.53
C SER A 61 -18.74 20.10 -10.54
N LYS A 62 -18.74 18.76 -10.58
CA LYS A 62 -19.44 17.94 -9.58
C LYS A 62 -18.84 18.10 -8.19
N LEU A 63 -17.50 18.12 -8.10
CA LEU A 63 -16.81 18.33 -6.83
C LEU A 63 -17.20 19.69 -6.21
N TYR A 64 -17.12 20.77 -6.99
CA TYR A 64 -17.54 22.10 -6.55
C TYR A 64 -19.01 22.17 -6.15
N GLY A 65 -19.89 21.54 -6.93
CA GLY A 65 -21.32 21.48 -6.61
C GLY A 65 -21.58 20.81 -5.25
N ASN A 66 -20.89 19.70 -4.98
CA ASN A 66 -21.00 19.00 -3.69
C ASN A 66 -20.44 19.85 -2.54
N THR A 67 -19.30 20.50 -2.72
CA THR A 67 -18.72 21.37 -1.69
C THR A 67 -19.62 22.57 -1.40
N GLN A 68 -20.20 23.20 -2.42
CA GLN A 68 -21.11 24.34 -2.23
C GLN A 68 -22.35 23.95 -1.40
N VAL A 69 -22.89 22.74 -1.61
CA VAL A 69 -23.99 22.22 -0.80
C VAL A 69 -23.58 22.09 0.67
N LEU A 70 -22.37 21.59 0.95
CA LEU A 70 -21.86 21.46 2.33
C LEU A 70 -21.63 22.81 3.00
N VAL A 71 -21.07 23.78 2.28
CA VAL A 71 -20.87 25.15 2.79
C VAL A 71 -22.21 25.80 3.10
N ASN A 72 -23.19 25.65 2.21
CA ASN A 72 -24.56 26.14 2.45
C ASN A 72 -25.24 25.45 3.64
N GLN A 73 -24.81 24.24 4.02
CA GLN A 73 -25.27 23.50 5.20
C GLN A 73 -24.48 23.85 6.48
N GLY A 74 -23.55 24.80 6.42
CA GLY A 74 -22.80 25.29 7.56
C GLY A 74 -21.36 24.77 7.68
N ALA A 75 -20.82 24.10 6.66
CA ALA A 75 -19.39 23.79 6.61
C ALA A 75 -18.54 25.06 6.49
N SER A 76 -17.31 25.05 7.03
CA SER A 76 -16.43 26.21 6.97
C SER A 76 -16.02 26.55 5.53
N ASN A 77 -15.71 27.82 5.28
CA ASN A 77 -15.18 28.26 3.98
C ASN A 77 -13.83 27.62 3.63
N GLU A 78 -13.11 27.06 4.61
CA GLU A 78 -11.86 26.32 4.38
C GLU A 78 -12.10 25.09 3.50
N PHE A 79 -13.29 24.47 3.55
CA PHE A 79 -13.65 23.37 2.65
C PHE A 79 -13.62 23.78 1.17
N MET A 80 -13.93 25.04 0.84
CA MET A 80 -13.83 25.52 -0.54
C MET A 80 -12.37 25.67 -0.97
N GLN A 81 -11.49 26.13 -0.08
CA GLN A 81 -10.06 26.26 -0.37
C GLN A 81 -9.42 24.89 -0.57
N GLU A 82 -9.73 23.92 0.29
CA GLU A 82 -9.31 22.52 0.14
C GLU A 82 -9.82 21.92 -1.17
N THR A 83 -11.08 22.21 -1.53
CA THR A 83 -11.66 21.75 -2.80
C THR A 83 -10.93 22.34 -4.00
N GLN A 84 -10.57 23.63 -3.97
CA GLN A 84 -9.76 24.26 -5.02
C GLN A 84 -8.40 23.58 -5.15
N LEU A 85 -7.74 23.31 -4.02
CA LEU A 85 -6.45 22.62 -4.00
C LEU A 85 -6.55 21.20 -4.59
N ILE A 86 -7.60 20.45 -4.26
CA ILE A 86 -7.88 19.13 -4.84
C ILE A 86 -8.08 19.21 -6.36
N VAL A 87 -8.79 20.22 -6.83
CA VAL A 87 -9.06 20.45 -8.26
C VAL A 87 -7.77 20.75 -9.01
N GLU A 88 -6.95 21.66 -8.47
CA GLU A 88 -5.67 22.03 -9.07
C GLU A 88 -4.68 20.85 -9.07
N ASN A 89 -4.61 20.11 -7.96
CA ASN A 89 -3.83 18.88 -7.87
C ASN A 89 -4.29 17.84 -8.90
N SER A 90 -5.61 17.65 -9.06
CA SER A 90 -6.17 16.71 -10.04
C SER A 90 -5.85 17.11 -11.47
N ARG A 91 -5.93 18.41 -11.80
CA ARG A 91 -5.53 18.94 -13.11
C ARG A 91 -4.04 18.71 -13.38
N TYR A 92 -3.19 19.00 -12.39
CA TYR A 92 -1.76 18.78 -12.50
C TYR A 92 -1.42 17.30 -12.72
N ILE A 93 -2.03 16.40 -11.93
CA ILE A 93 -1.83 14.96 -12.09
C ILE A 93 -2.27 14.48 -13.47
N ASN A 94 -3.44 14.93 -13.95
CA ASN A 94 -3.99 14.48 -15.22
C ASN A 94 -3.19 14.98 -16.44
N ASN A 95 -2.74 16.24 -16.40
CA ASN A 95 -2.18 16.90 -17.58
C ASN A 95 -0.65 16.82 -17.64
N GLU A 96 0.04 16.90 -16.49
CA GLU A 96 1.51 17.05 -16.47
C GLU A 96 2.22 15.74 -16.12
N ILE A 97 1.70 15.00 -15.13
CA ILE A 97 2.43 13.88 -14.52
C ILE A 97 1.66 12.55 -14.57
N PHE A 98 0.65 12.41 -15.44
CA PHE A 98 -0.26 11.26 -15.43
C PHE A 98 0.48 9.92 -15.51
N TYR A 99 1.32 9.75 -16.54
CA TYR A 99 2.06 8.50 -16.72
C TYR A 99 3.10 8.29 -15.62
N LEU A 100 3.82 9.35 -15.23
CA LEU A 100 4.83 9.26 -14.18
C LEU A 100 4.21 8.83 -12.84
N SER A 101 3.08 9.44 -12.47
CA SER A 101 2.34 9.14 -11.25
C SER A 101 1.80 7.71 -11.26
N ASN A 102 1.11 7.30 -12.33
CA ASN A 102 0.51 5.96 -12.40
C ASN A 102 1.57 4.85 -12.53
N VAL A 103 2.66 5.06 -13.29
CA VAL A 103 3.76 4.09 -13.40
C VAL A 103 4.50 3.97 -12.07
N SER A 104 4.76 5.09 -11.38
CA SER A 104 5.35 5.06 -10.03
C SER A 104 4.47 4.30 -9.04
N LEU A 105 3.13 4.48 -9.14
CA LEU A 105 2.18 3.74 -8.32
C LEU A 105 2.20 2.23 -8.64
N VAL A 106 2.25 1.83 -9.92
CA VAL A 106 2.42 0.41 -10.31
C VAL A 106 3.71 -0.18 -9.72
N ALA A 107 4.84 0.53 -9.85
CA ALA A 107 6.12 0.08 -9.30
C ALA A 107 6.05 -0.09 -7.78
N THR A 108 5.41 0.88 -7.09
CA THR A 108 5.18 0.83 -5.65
C THR A 108 4.33 -0.39 -5.27
N LEU A 109 3.21 -0.63 -5.97
CA LEU A 109 2.35 -1.79 -5.74
C LEU A 109 3.08 -3.12 -6.00
N GLY A 110 4.00 -3.16 -6.96
CA GLY A 110 4.87 -4.31 -7.20
C GLY A 110 5.74 -4.64 -5.98
N ILE A 111 6.34 -3.64 -5.35
CA ILE A 111 7.10 -3.80 -4.09
C ILE A 111 6.17 -4.27 -2.96
N GLY A 112 4.95 -3.74 -2.90
CA GLY A 112 3.91 -4.18 -1.97
C GLY A 112 3.54 -5.65 -2.14
N LEU A 113 3.38 -6.13 -3.38
CA LEU A 113 3.11 -7.54 -3.67
C LEU A 113 4.26 -8.44 -3.23
N ILE A 114 5.51 -8.05 -3.52
CA ILE A 114 6.70 -8.80 -3.08
C ILE A 114 6.75 -8.89 -1.55
N SER A 115 6.48 -7.76 -0.88
CA SER A 115 6.38 -7.72 0.58
C SER A 115 5.36 -8.72 1.12
N VAL A 116 4.11 -8.65 0.63
CA VAL A 116 3.03 -9.54 1.10
C VAL A 116 3.33 -11.00 0.76
N PHE A 117 3.89 -11.29 -0.41
CA PHE A 117 4.32 -12.63 -0.81
C PHE A 117 5.37 -13.19 0.16
N LEU A 118 6.42 -12.45 0.46
CA LEU A 118 7.46 -12.87 1.42
C LEU A 118 6.89 -13.06 2.82
N MET A 119 6.00 -12.17 3.26
CA MET A 119 5.31 -12.32 4.54
C MET A 119 4.35 -13.52 4.56
N PHE A 120 3.78 -13.88 3.40
CA PHE A 120 3.00 -15.09 3.24
C PHE A 120 3.84 -16.36 3.39
N PHE A 121 5.16 -16.34 3.21
CA PHE A 121 6.01 -17.47 3.58
C PHE A 121 6.57 -17.38 5.01
N GLY A 122 6.23 -16.31 5.73
CA GLY A 122 6.71 -16.08 7.09
C GLY A 122 8.15 -15.60 7.15
N PHE A 123 8.67 -14.98 6.07
CA PHE A 123 9.98 -14.35 6.07
C PHE A 123 9.88 -12.91 6.60
N LYS A 124 10.73 -12.58 7.59
CA LYS A 124 10.78 -11.23 8.19
C LYS A 124 11.23 -10.15 7.22
N ILE A 125 12.02 -10.50 6.19
CA ILE A 125 12.45 -9.55 5.16
C ILE A 125 11.25 -8.91 4.44
N GLY A 126 10.10 -9.59 4.40
CA GLY A 126 8.86 -9.02 3.87
C GLY A 126 8.39 -7.77 4.62
N LEU A 127 8.67 -7.64 5.93
CA LEU A 127 8.39 -6.44 6.72
C LEU A 127 9.24 -5.24 6.27
N CYS A 128 10.50 -5.47 5.90
CA CYS A 128 11.36 -4.41 5.38
C CYS A 128 10.82 -3.89 4.04
N PHE A 129 10.42 -4.79 3.14
CA PHE A 129 9.76 -4.41 1.90
C PHE A 129 8.42 -3.70 2.13
N TYR A 130 7.68 -4.06 3.19
CA TYR A 130 6.43 -3.39 3.54
C TYR A 130 6.66 -1.92 3.92
N LEU A 131 7.72 -1.67 4.69
CA LEU A 131 8.12 -0.32 5.09
C LEU A 131 8.51 0.52 3.88
N ILE A 132 9.32 -0.05 2.96
CA ILE A 132 9.68 0.62 1.70
C ILE A 132 8.42 0.94 0.89
N TYR A 133 7.54 -0.04 0.69
CA TYR A 133 6.24 0.12 0.01
C TYR A 133 5.40 1.24 0.63
N SER A 134 5.39 1.34 1.96
CA SER A 134 4.60 2.34 2.69
C SER A 134 5.14 3.76 2.57
N MET A 135 6.47 3.93 2.47
CA MET A 135 7.10 5.25 2.38
C MET A 135 7.17 5.78 0.95
N LEU A 136 7.22 4.90 -0.06
CA LEU A 136 7.38 5.28 -1.46
C LEU A 136 6.31 6.26 -1.99
N PRO A 137 5.02 6.12 -1.67
CA PRO A 137 4.00 7.09 -2.09
C PRO A 137 4.28 8.48 -1.55
N ILE A 138 4.65 8.58 -0.27
CA ILE A 138 4.93 9.85 0.40
C ILE A 138 6.14 10.51 -0.27
N ILE A 139 7.24 9.77 -0.43
CA ILE A 139 8.46 10.25 -1.08
C ILE A 139 8.15 10.69 -2.52
N SER A 140 7.41 9.88 -3.28
CA SER A 140 7.04 10.19 -4.66
C SER A 140 6.22 11.48 -4.76
N THR A 141 5.26 11.69 -3.87
CA THR A 141 4.46 12.93 -3.85
C THR A 141 5.34 14.16 -3.64
N TYR A 142 6.27 14.15 -2.70
CA TYR A 142 7.16 15.30 -2.47
C TYR A 142 8.20 15.52 -3.58
N LEU A 143 8.53 14.49 -4.37
CA LEU A 143 9.45 14.62 -5.50
C LEU A 143 8.79 15.11 -6.78
N ILE A 144 7.52 14.74 -7.00
CA ILE A 144 6.85 14.93 -8.29
C ILE A 144 5.81 16.07 -8.22
N THR A 145 5.23 16.34 -7.04
CA THR A 145 4.19 17.35 -6.88
C THR A 145 4.77 18.68 -6.36
N PRO A 146 4.46 19.83 -7.00
CA PRO A 146 4.83 21.15 -6.49
C PRO A 146 4.30 21.38 -5.08
N SER A 147 5.08 22.03 -4.22
CA SER A 147 4.76 22.21 -2.79
C SER A 147 3.40 22.86 -2.53
N GLY A 148 2.98 23.80 -3.38
CA GLY A 148 1.68 24.46 -3.28
C GLY A 148 0.47 23.61 -3.68
N LEU A 149 0.68 22.40 -4.22
CA LEU A 149 -0.37 21.46 -4.63
C LEU A 149 -0.37 20.18 -3.80
N ILE A 150 0.46 20.11 -2.76
CA ILE A 150 0.56 18.93 -1.90
C ILE A 150 -0.63 18.90 -0.94
N LEU A 151 -1.40 17.83 -1.01
CA LEU A 151 -2.49 17.57 -0.08
C LEU A 151 -1.94 16.89 1.18
N GLU A 152 -1.85 17.63 2.30
CA GLU A 152 -1.29 17.12 3.55
C GLU A 152 -2.16 16.03 4.20
N THR A 153 -3.49 16.20 4.13
CA THR A 153 -4.45 15.27 4.74
C THR A 153 -4.30 13.83 4.24
N PRO A 154 -4.29 13.55 2.91
CA PRO A 154 -4.00 12.21 2.39
C PRO A 154 -2.64 11.66 2.82
N ILE A 155 -1.59 12.48 2.85
CA ILE A 155 -0.25 12.06 3.28
C ILE A 155 -0.28 11.58 4.72
N PHE A 156 -0.93 12.34 5.60
CA PHE A 156 -1.08 11.97 7.00
C PHE A 156 -1.86 10.66 7.18
N ILE A 157 -2.98 10.49 6.46
CA ILE A 157 -3.79 9.27 6.51
C ILE A 157 -2.98 8.05 6.05
N ILE A 158 -2.21 8.18 4.97
CA ILE A 158 -1.33 7.12 4.45
C ILE A 158 -0.26 6.77 5.50
N ALA A 159 0.47 7.78 6.00
CA ALA A 159 1.53 7.58 6.99
C ALA A 159 1.00 6.91 8.26
N PHE A 160 -0.13 7.38 8.78
CA PHE A 160 -0.77 6.83 9.96
C PHE A 160 -1.22 5.38 9.75
N THR A 161 -1.91 5.09 8.64
CA THR A 161 -2.40 3.75 8.31
C THR A 161 -1.23 2.77 8.13
N SER A 162 -0.18 3.20 7.44
CA SER A 162 1.05 2.42 7.27
C SER A 162 1.74 2.11 8.61
N ALA A 163 1.81 3.08 9.52
CA ALA A 163 2.38 2.87 10.85
C ALA A 163 1.58 1.85 11.66
N VAL A 164 0.25 1.97 11.66
CA VAL A 164 -0.67 1.03 12.33
C VAL A 164 -0.50 -0.38 11.77
N LEU A 165 -0.54 -0.54 10.44
CA LEU A 165 -0.40 -1.84 9.81
C LEU A 165 0.98 -2.47 10.04
N PHE A 166 2.06 -1.69 9.94
CA PHE A 166 3.41 -2.16 10.24
C PHE A 166 3.53 -2.68 11.68
N PHE A 167 2.95 -1.96 12.64
CA PHE A 167 2.92 -2.39 14.03
C PHE A 167 2.13 -3.70 14.21
N LEU A 168 0.95 -3.80 13.59
CA LEU A 168 0.13 -5.01 13.62
C LEU A 168 0.84 -6.22 12.98
N TYR A 169 1.54 -6.01 11.87
CA TYR A 169 2.35 -7.04 11.25
C TYR A 169 3.49 -7.51 12.16
N THR A 170 4.17 -6.58 12.83
CA THR A 170 5.24 -6.90 13.79
C THR A 170 4.71 -7.77 14.95
N ILE A 171 3.54 -7.43 15.50
CA ILE A 171 2.86 -8.26 16.52
C ILE A 171 2.54 -9.65 15.94
N GLY A 172 2.02 -9.71 14.71
CA GLY A 172 1.72 -10.97 14.03
C GLY A 172 2.94 -11.87 13.85
N PHE A 173 4.09 -11.29 13.49
CA PHE A 173 5.34 -12.01 13.32
C PHE A 173 5.95 -12.48 14.64
N ASN A 174 5.89 -11.66 15.70
CA ASN A 174 6.38 -12.07 17.02
C ASN A 174 5.62 -13.31 17.54
N LYS A 175 4.30 -13.37 17.35
CA LYS A 175 3.48 -14.55 17.68
C LYS A 175 3.84 -15.77 16.83
N LEU A 176 4.18 -15.56 15.56
CA LEU A 176 4.63 -16.65 14.68
C LEU A 176 5.95 -17.26 15.20
N ASP A 177 6.89 -16.43 15.64
CA ASP A 177 8.16 -16.88 16.20
C ASP A 177 8.00 -17.63 17.53
N GLU A 178 7.11 -17.15 18.41
CA GLU A 178 6.76 -17.86 19.65
C GLU A 178 6.21 -19.26 19.36
N ASN A 179 5.31 -19.39 18.39
CA ASN A 179 4.75 -20.68 17.99
C ASN A 179 5.83 -21.60 17.40
N LYS A 180 6.77 -21.06 16.62
CA LYS A 180 7.91 -21.83 16.07
C LYS A 180 8.84 -22.33 17.17
N LYS A 181 9.09 -21.53 18.21
CA LYS A 181 9.90 -21.94 19.37
C LYS A 181 9.21 -23.06 20.17
N LYS A 182 7.91 -22.94 20.42
CA LYS A 182 7.12 -23.97 21.13
C LYS A 182 7.06 -25.30 20.38
N ALA A 183 7.03 -25.28 19.04
CA ALA A 183 7.00 -26.50 18.23
C ALA A 183 8.36 -27.25 18.17
N LYS A 184 9.45 -26.63 18.63
CA LYS A 184 10.80 -27.21 18.69
C LYS A 184 11.21 -27.69 20.09
N SER A 185 10.42 -27.36 21.12
CA SER A 185 10.60 -27.80 22.51
C SER A 185 9.74 -29.01 22.81
#